data_AF-A0A498E539-F1
#
_entry.id   AF-A0A498E539-F1
#
_cell.length_a   1.000
_cell.length_b   1.000
_cell.length_c   1.000
_cell.angle_alpha   90.00
_cell.angle_beta   90.00
_cell.angle_gamma   90.00
#
_symmetry.space_group_name_H-M   'P 1'
#
loop_
_entity.id
_entity.type
_entity.pdbx_description
1 polymer ?
#
loop_
_entity_poly.entity_id
_entity_poly.type
_entity_poly.pdbx_seq_one_letter_code
_entity_poly.pdbx_strand_id
1 'polypeptide(L)'
;NGMALQSNIAILYAMGKLGEKTTLAEDAAIDTTINSPYNVYTNIGLLPGPVDSPGLAAIETTINPAATAHVYFVADVRTGEVYYAKTFEEHSANVEKYVNSQIQ
;
A
#
# COMPACT_ATOMS: atom_id res chain seq x y z
N ASN A 1 -2.71 -16.31 3.53
CA ASN A 1 -1.54 -16.37 4.44
C ASN A 1 -1.73 -15.63 5.76
N GLY A 2 -2.88 -15.01 6.07
CA GLY A 2 -3.08 -14.29 7.33
C GLY A 2 -2.24 -13.00 7.47
N MET A 3 -1.64 -12.53 6.37
CA MET A 3 -0.92 -11.26 6.33
C MET A 3 -1.91 -10.10 6.28
N ALA A 4 -1.58 -9.03 6.99
CA ALA A 4 -2.32 -7.77 6.91
C ALA A 4 -2.09 -7.10 5.54
N LEU A 5 -3.04 -6.29 5.06
CA LEU A 5 -2.94 -5.66 3.74
C LEU A 5 -1.97 -4.47 3.71
N GLN A 6 -1.76 -3.80 4.85
CA GLN A 6 -0.73 -2.77 5.07
C GLN A 6 -0.71 -1.68 4.00
N SER A 7 -1.85 -1.00 3.79
CA SER A 7 -1.98 0.09 2.82
C SER A 7 -2.19 1.44 3.51
N ASN A 8 -1.31 2.40 3.22
CA ASN A 8 -1.41 3.79 3.66
C ASN A 8 -2.73 4.46 3.22
N ILE A 9 -3.32 4.04 2.09
CA ILE A 9 -4.60 4.58 1.59
C ILE A 9 -5.72 4.44 2.63
N ALA A 10 -5.77 3.30 3.33
CA ALA A 10 -6.78 3.06 4.35
C ALA A 10 -6.57 3.91 5.62
N ILE A 11 -5.31 4.16 5.97
CA ILE A 11 -4.93 5.04 7.08
C ILE A 11 -5.27 6.49 6.75
N LEU A 12 -4.92 6.96 5.56
CA LEU A 12 -5.25 8.30 5.07
C LEU A 12 -6.77 8.51 5.02
N TYR A 13 -7.54 7.51 4.59
CA TYR A 13 -9.01 7.56 4.67
C TYR A 13 -9.49 7.71 6.11
N ALA A 14 -9.00 6.87 7.03
CA ALA A 14 -9.37 6.93 8.45
C ALA A 14 -9.01 8.27 9.11
N MET A 15 -7.96 8.94 8.64
CA MET A 15 -7.52 10.26 9.10
C MET A 15 -8.26 11.43 8.41
N GLY A 16 -9.09 11.17 7.40
CA GLY A 16 -9.74 12.20 6.60
C GLY A 16 -8.79 12.97 5.66
N LYS A 17 -7.63 12.39 5.34
CA LYS A 17 -6.56 12.99 4.52
C LYS A 17 -6.39 12.36 3.14
N LEU A 18 -7.26 11.42 2.76
CA LEU A 18 -7.18 10.76 1.47
C LEU A 18 -7.32 11.78 0.33
N GLY A 19 -6.35 11.78 -0.60
CA GLY A 19 -6.31 12.70 -1.74
C GLY A 19 -5.60 14.03 -1.46
N GLU A 20 -5.17 14.29 -0.22
CA GLU A 20 -4.29 15.41 0.07
C GLU A 20 -2.92 15.21 -0.59
N LYS A 21 -2.29 16.31 -1.01
CA LYS A 21 -0.91 16.26 -1.51
C LYS A 21 0.00 15.93 -0.34
N THR A 22 0.86 14.93 -0.53
CA THR A 22 1.87 14.52 0.45
C THR A 22 3.23 14.37 -0.23
N THR A 23 4.29 14.62 0.52
CA THR A 23 5.66 14.29 0.12
C THR A 23 5.97 12.84 0.45
N LEU A 24 7.03 12.30 -0.16
CA LEU A 24 7.47 10.93 0.14
C LEU A 24 7.84 10.75 1.62
N ALA A 25 8.50 11.75 2.22
CA ALA A 25 8.89 11.72 3.62
C ALA A 25 7.67 11.70 4.56
N GLU A 26 6.63 12.46 4.22
CA GLU A 26 5.38 12.46 4.99
C GLU A 26 4.64 11.13 4.86
N ASP A 27 4.54 10.55 3.65
CA ASP A 27 3.89 9.25 3.44
C ASP A 27 4.63 8.11 4.18
N ALA A 28 5.97 8.12 4.14
CA ALA A 28 6.80 7.17 4.87
C ALA A 28 6.69 7.30 6.40
N ALA A 29 6.31 8.48 6.90
CA ALA A 29 6.16 8.78 8.32
C ALA A 29 4.71 8.64 8.83
N ILE A 30 3.77 8.13 8.02
CA ILE A 30 2.38 7.92 8.43
C ILE A 30 2.33 7.00 9.67
N ASP A 31 1.59 7.45 10.68
CA ASP A 31 1.32 6.63 11.87
C ASP A 31 0.39 5.47 11.51
N THR A 32 0.96 4.27 11.42
CA THR A 32 0.24 3.03 11.11
C THR A 32 -0.38 2.37 12.35
N THR A 33 -0.33 3.02 13.51
CA THR A 33 -0.81 2.49 14.80
C THR A 33 -2.15 3.07 15.25
N ILE A 34 -2.78 3.92 14.42
CA ILE A 34 -4.06 4.56 14.75
C ILE A 34 -5.15 3.54 15.10
N ASN A 35 -5.98 3.86 16.09
CA ASN A 35 -7.12 3.04 16.47
C ASN A 35 -8.31 3.35 15.55
N SER A 36 -8.46 2.56 14.48
CA SER A 36 -9.55 2.67 13.51
C SER A 36 -9.90 1.29 12.95
N PRO A 37 -11.20 1.01 12.67
CA PRO A 37 -11.59 -0.23 12.00
C PRO A 37 -11.09 -0.30 10.54
N TYR A 38 -10.64 0.81 9.96
CA TYR A 38 -9.99 0.85 8.64
C TYR A 38 -8.47 0.62 8.71
N ASN A 39 -7.87 0.49 9.90
CA ASN A 39 -6.43 0.23 10.01
C ASN A 39 -6.11 -1.23 9.62
N VAL A 40 -5.70 -1.45 8.37
CA VAL A 40 -5.27 -2.76 7.84
C VAL A 40 -3.78 -3.06 8.01
N TYR A 41 -3.09 -2.31 8.89
CA TYR A 41 -1.81 -2.74 9.44
C TYR A 41 -2.01 -3.62 10.67
N THR A 42 -3.02 -3.30 11.49
CA THR A 42 -3.31 -4.00 12.76
C THR A 42 -4.50 -4.96 12.65
N ASN A 43 -5.50 -4.65 11.81
CA ASN A 43 -6.64 -5.53 11.56
C ASN A 43 -6.41 -6.35 10.28
N ILE A 44 -6.37 -7.68 10.41
CA ILE A 44 -6.21 -8.59 9.27
C ILE A 44 -7.56 -8.77 8.57
N GLY A 45 -7.56 -8.69 7.24
CA GLY A 45 -8.73 -8.87 6.40
C GLY A 45 -9.04 -7.63 5.56
N LEU A 46 -10.26 -7.58 5.04
CA LEU A 46 -10.74 -6.45 4.26
C LEU A 46 -11.16 -5.30 5.18
N LEU A 47 -11.15 -4.10 4.61
CA LEU A 47 -11.70 -2.90 5.23
C LEU A 47 -13.22 -3.07 5.47
N PRO A 48 -13.82 -2.36 6.44
CA PRO A 48 -15.26 -2.37 6.67
C PRO A 48 -16.09 -1.91 5.45
N GLY A 49 -15.48 -1.13 4.55
CA GLY A 49 -16.10 -0.61 3.33
C GLY A 49 -15.05 -0.03 2.37
N PRO A 50 -15.49 0.41 1.18
CA PRO A 50 -14.61 1.06 0.22
C PRO A 50 -14.15 2.43 0.74
N VAL A 51 -12.93 2.81 0.36
CA VAL A 51 -12.31 4.10 0.70
C VAL A 51 -12.32 5.09 -0.46
N ASP A 52 -12.63 4.61 -1.68
CA ASP A 52 -12.71 5.41 -2.90
C ASP A 52 -13.66 4.74 -3.92
N SER A 53 -13.89 5.39 -5.06
CA SER A 53 -14.69 4.92 -6.19
C SER A 53 -13.80 4.29 -7.27
N PRO A 54 -13.72 2.94 -7.37
CA PRO A 54 -12.84 2.30 -8.33
C PRO A 54 -13.34 2.43 -9.77
N GLY A 55 -12.42 2.60 -10.72
CA GLY A 55 -12.72 2.49 -12.15
C GLY A 55 -12.96 1.04 -12.59
N LEU A 56 -13.49 0.87 -13.80
CA LEU A 56 -13.83 -0.45 -14.35
C LEU A 56 -12.63 -1.42 -14.36
N ALA A 57 -11.44 -0.96 -14.77
CA ALA A 57 -10.24 -1.80 -14.82
C ALA A 57 -9.85 -2.36 -13.44
N ALA A 58 -10.03 -1.58 -12.36
CA ALA A 58 -9.76 -2.03 -10.99
C ALA A 58 -10.77 -3.09 -10.54
N ILE A 59 -12.04 -2.91 -10.89
CA ILE A 59 -13.10 -3.90 -10.64
C ILE A 59 -12.79 -5.20 -11.39
N GLU A 60 -12.49 -5.13 -12.69
CA GLU A 60 -12.18 -6.31 -13.51
C GLU A 60 -10.96 -7.08 -13.00
N THR A 61 -9.90 -6.37 -12.58
CA THR A 61 -8.69 -6.99 -12.03
C THR A 61 -8.94 -7.64 -10.67
N THR A 62 -9.86 -7.10 -9.87
CA THR A 62 -10.26 -7.70 -8.59
C THR A 62 -11.01 -9.01 -8.81
N ILE A 63 -11.85 -9.08 -9.86
CA ILE A 63 -12.61 -10.28 -10.22
C ILE A 63 -11.72 -11.32 -10.91
N ASN A 64 -10.77 -10.88 -11.75
CA ASN A 64 -9.87 -11.73 -12.54
C ASN A 64 -8.39 -11.43 -12.22
N PRO A 65 -7.92 -11.71 -11.00
CA PRO A 65 -6.54 -11.40 -10.62
C PRO A 65 -5.56 -12.30 -11.38
N ALA A 66 -4.37 -11.76 -11.67
CA ALA A 66 -3.27 -12.56 -12.18
C ALA A 66 -2.87 -13.63 -11.16
N ALA A 67 -2.63 -14.86 -11.62
CA ALA A 67 -2.11 -15.93 -10.77
C ALA A 67 -0.62 -15.67 -10.50
N THR A 68 -0.29 -15.19 -9.29
CA THR A 68 1.09 -14.91 -8.89
C THR A 68 1.36 -15.37 -7.46
N ALA A 69 2.63 -15.57 -7.14
CA ALA A 69 3.10 -15.84 -5.78
C ALA A 69 3.63 -14.59 -5.06
N HIS A 70 3.52 -13.41 -5.68
CA HIS A 70 4.00 -12.17 -5.07
C HIS A 70 3.08 -11.74 -3.94
N VAL A 71 3.67 -11.35 -2.82
CA VAL A 71 2.95 -10.88 -1.63
C VAL A 71 3.45 -9.52 -1.13
N TYR A 72 4.43 -8.96 -1.82
CA TYR A 72 4.96 -7.61 -1.59
C TYR A 72 5.07 -6.86 -2.91
N PHE A 73 4.94 -5.54 -2.86
CA PHE A 73 5.26 -4.66 -3.97
C PHE A 73 5.75 -3.31 -3.45
N VAL A 74 6.49 -2.59 -4.28
CA VAL A 74 6.88 -1.20 -4.03
C VAL A 74 6.95 -0.46 -5.36
N ALA A 75 6.49 0.78 -5.40
CA ALA A 75 6.59 1.62 -6.58
C ALA A 75 7.88 2.46 -6.52
N ASP A 76 8.56 2.59 -7.65
CA ASP A 76 9.61 3.58 -7.83
C ASP A 76 9.00 4.98 -7.84
N VAL A 77 9.40 5.79 -6.86
CA VAL A 77 8.86 7.12 -6.61
C VAL A 77 9.24 8.16 -7.67
N ARG A 78 10.17 7.82 -8.57
CA ARG A 78 10.62 8.66 -9.68
C ARG A 78 9.95 8.28 -11.00
N THR A 79 9.79 6.98 -11.25
CA THR A 79 9.31 6.46 -12.55
C THR A 79 7.87 5.96 -12.51
N GLY A 80 7.35 5.60 -11.33
CA GLY A 80 6.05 4.96 -11.15
C GLY A 80 6.04 3.47 -11.47
N GLU A 81 7.18 2.86 -11.82
CA GLU A 81 7.27 1.41 -12.07
C GLU A 81 7.07 0.62 -10.77
N VAL A 82 6.27 -0.45 -10.82
CA VAL A 82 5.98 -1.29 -9.65
C VAL A 82 6.82 -2.57 -9.68
N TYR A 83 7.58 -2.77 -8.60
CA TYR A 83 8.43 -3.94 -8.39
C TYR A 83 7.77 -4.91 -7.41
N TYR A 84 7.56 -6.15 -7.82
CA TYR A 84 6.90 -7.19 -7.03
C TYR A 84 7.91 -8.16 -6.42
N ALA A 85 7.61 -8.69 -5.24
CA ALA A 85 8.48 -9.62 -4.50
C ALA A 85 7.68 -10.74 -3.82
N LYS A 86 8.31 -11.90 -3.65
CA LYS A 86 7.74 -13.06 -2.96
C LYS A 86 8.19 -13.13 -1.51
N THR A 87 9.39 -12.62 -1.21
CA THR A 87 9.94 -12.62 0.14
C THR A 87 10.15 -11.19 0.66
N PHE A 88 10.27 -11.08 1.98
CA PHE A 88 10.49 -9.82 2.64
C PHE A 88 11.89 -9.25 2.36
N GLU A 89 12.88 -10.12 2.15
CA GLU A 89 14.25 -9.72 1.82
C GLU A 89 14.32 -9.08 0.43
N GLU A 90 13.65 -9.68 -0.56
CA GLU A 90 13.50 -9.11 -1.91
C GLU A 90 12.79 -7.75 -1.85
N HIS A 91 11.70 -7.68 -1.10
CA HIS A 91 10.96 -6.43 -0.90
C HIS A 91 11.83 -5.35 -0.26
N SER A 92 12.56 -5.68 0.81
CA SER A 92 13.44 -4.76 1.53
C SER A 92 14.54 -4.20 0.62
N ALA A 93 15.14 -5.05 -0.24
CA ALA A 93 16.11 -4.61 -1.23
C ALA A 93 15.49 -3.65 -2.26
N ASN A 94 14.26 -3.91 -2.70
CA ASN A 94 13.54 -3.01 -3.61
C ASN A 94 13.19 -1.68 -2.92
N VAL A 95 12.72 -1.69 -1.67
CA VAL A 95 12.42 -0.47 -0.89
C VAL A 95 13.67 0.40 -0.74
N GLU A 96 14.80 -0.22 -0.40
CA GLU A 96 16.06 0.53 -0.26
C GLU A 96 16.47 1.21 -1.57
N LYS A 97 16.39 0.45 -2.67
CA LYS A 97 16.79 0.91 -4.00
C LYS A 97 15.87 2.01 -4.54
N TYR A 98 14.56 1.82 -4.45
CA TYR A 98 13.55 2.61 -5.17
C TYR A 98 12.82 3.65 -4.31
N VAL A 99 12.95 3.59 -2.97
CA VAL A 99 12.27 4.50 -2.04
C VAL A 99 13.26 5.19 -1.09
N ASN A 100 13.94 4.46 -0.21
CA ASN A 100 14.74 5.06 0.86
C ASN A 100 15.87 5.95 0.33
N SER A 101 16.52 5.55 -0.76
CA SER A 101 17.56 6.36 -1.41
C SER A 101 17.07 7.71 -1.95
N GLN A 102 15.75 7.92 -2.03
CA GLN A 102 15.10 9.12 -2.53
C GLN A 102 14.47 9.98 -1.41
N ILE A 103 14.42 9.46 -0.18
CA ILE A 103 14.00 10.22 1.01
C ILE A 103 15.22 11.05 1.44
N GLN A 104 15.23 12.34 1.08
CA GLN A 104 16.24 13.31 1.52
C GLN A 104 15.88 13.91 2.88
#